data_AF-A0A554A3G4-F1
#
_entry.id   AF-A0A554A3G4-F1
#
_cell.length_a   1.000
_cell.length_b   1.000
_cell.length_c   1.000
_cell.angle_alpha   90.00
_cell.angle_beta   90.00
_cell.angle_gamma   90.00
#
_symmetry.space_group_name_H-M   'P 1'
#
loop_
_entity.id
_entity.type
_entity.pdbx_description
1 polymer ?
#
loop_
_entity_poly.entity_id
_entity_poly.type
_entity_poly.pdbx_seq_one_letter_code
_entity_poly.pdbx_strand_id
1 'polypeptide(L)'
;MNHLLTEKIQSVQKAHAGSGTNLLDWYRHMNDARSIQSDHEIYMHIARIGDWEHYIGVDWLRWWYQRNLIIYANLTKLIESNEERIFLVIGAAHLHTVQQFLRESGLFEVEEAHSYL
;
A
#
# COMPACT_ATOMS: atom_id res chain seq x y z
N MET A 1 -2.16 -9.57 22.35
CA MET A 1 -1.87 -8.64 21.23
C MET A 1 -0.39 -8.28 21.30
N ASN A 2 0.38 -8.45 20.23
CA ASN A 2 1.84 -8.33 20.22
C ASN A 2 2.27 -6.85 20.39
N HIS A 3 3.09 -6.53 21.40
CA HIS A 3 3.48 -5.15 21.77
C HIS A 3 3.99 -4.33 20.59
N LEU A 4 4.74 -4.96 19.68
CA LEU A 4 5.31 -4.37 18.47
C LEU A 4 4.24 -3.89 17.47
N LEU A 5 3.12 -4.63 17.35
CA LEU A 5 2.03 -4.23 16.45
C LEU A 5 1.31 -2.99 16.99
N THR A 6 1.12 -2.93 18.30
CA THR A 6 0.49 -1.77 18.96
C THR A 6 1.34 -0.52 18.81
N GLU A 7 2.66 -0.62 19.01
CA GLU A 7 3.59 0.50 18.80
C GLU A 7 3.60 0.97 17.34
N LYS A 8 3.61 0.04 16.38
CA LYS A 8 3.59 0.39 14.95
C LYS A 8 2.28 1.08 14.56
N ILE A 9 1.13 0.56 14.97
CA ILE A 9 -0.19 1.19 14.73
C ILE A 9 -0.23 2.60 15.33
N GLN A 10 0.25 2.78 16.56
CA GLN A 10 0.31 4.10 17.20
C GLN A 10 1.26 5.04 16.48
N SER A 11 2.40 4.56 15.98
CA SER A 11 3.37 5.39 15.25
C SER A 11 2.80 5.93 13.93
N VAL A 12 2.06 5.10 13.21
CA VAL A 12 1.37 5.46 11.95
C VAL A 12 0.28 6.49 12.23
N GLN A 13 -0.54 6.26 13.27
CA GLN A 13 -1.57 7.21 13.69
C GLN A 13 -1.00 8.56 14.16
N LYS A 14 0.15 8.56 14.82
CA LYS A 14 0.81 9.77 15.33
C LYS A 14 1.45 10.59 14.22
N ALA A 15 1.95 9.95 13.15
CA ALA A 15 2.40 10.64 11.94
C ALA A 15 1.26 11.41 11.25
N HIS A 16 0.01 10.95 11.40
CA HIS A 16 -1.17 11.60 10.82
C HIS A 16 -1.73 12.76 11.67
N ALA A 17 -1.25 12.94 12.90
CA ALA A 17 -1.75 13.93 13.86
C ALA A 17 -0.86 15.19 13.97
N GLY A 18 -0.29 15.64 12.85
CA GLY A 18 0.44 16.91 12.75
C GLY A 18 -0.47 18.05 12.31
N SER A 19 -0.95 18.86 13.26
CA SER A 19 -1.63 20.13 12.97
C SER A 19 -0.63 21.12 12.33
N GLY A 20 -0.53 21.15 11.00
CA GLY A 20 0.27 22.15 10.30
C GLY A 20 0.76 21.82 8.88
N THR A 21 0.66 20.57 8.41
CA THR A 21 1.05 20.22 7.04
C THR A 21 -0.04 20.60 6.04
N ASN A 22 0.32 21.38 5.02
CA ASN A 22 -0.60 21.66 3.92
C ASN A 22 -0.84 20.38 3.09
N LEU A 23 -1.86 20.41 2.22
CA LEU A 23 -2.27 19.24 1.43
C LEU A 23 -1.13 18.68 0.56
N LEU A 24 -0.27 19.54 0.02
CA LEU A 24 0.86 19.12 -0.81
C LEU A 24 1.89 18.34 0.02
N ASP A 25 2.23 18.84 1.20
CA ASP A 25 3.15 18.16 2.11
C ASP A 25 2.60 16.81 2.56
N TRP A 26 1.28 16.72 2.74
CA TRP A 26 0.62 15.45 3.04
C TRP A 26 0.77 14.45 1.89
N TYR A 27 0.47 14.85 0.65
CA TYR A 27 0.66 13.97 -0.51
C TYR A 27 2.13 13.59 -0.73
N ARG A 28 3.08 14.52 -0.53
CA ARG A 28 4.52 14.21 -0.58
C ARG A 28 4.89 13.15 0.45
N HIS A 29 4.39 13.28 1.68
CA HIS A 29 4.64 12.31 2.75
C HIS A 29 4.05 10.94 2.42
N MET A 30 2.81 10.87 1.95
CA MET A 30 2.15 9.59 1.62
C MET A 30 2.78 8.89 0.41
N ASN A 31 3.43 9.63 -0.49
CA ASN A 31 4.16 9.09 -1.64
C ASN A 31 5.68 8.92 -1.37
N ASP A 32 6.19 9.22 -0.17
CA ASP A 32 7.59 8.96 0.19
C ASP A 32 7.81 7.44 0.34
N ALA A 33 8.87 6.92 -0.27
CA ALA A 33 9.15 5.49 -0.29
C ALA A 33 9.26 4.87 1.12
N ARG A 34 9.76 5.62 2.12
CA ARG A 34 9.83 5.12 3.51
C ARG A 34 8.46 5.08 4.16
N SER A 35 7.61 6.06 3.88
CA SER A 35 6.21 6.04 4.36
C SER A 35 5.46 4.85 3.78
N ILE A 36 5.55 4.65 2.45
CA ILE A 36 4.91 3.52 1.74
C ILE A 36 5.38 2.18 2.33
N GLN A 37 6.69 2.03 2.55
CA GLN A 37 7.25 0.83 3.15
C GLN A 37 6.76 0.63 4.59
N SER A 38 6.79 1.67 5.41
CA SER A 38 6.35 1.61 6.81
C SER A 38 4.86 1.26 6.93
N ASP A 39 4.02 1.79 6.05
CA ASP A 39 2.59 1.47 5.98
C ASP A 39 2.38 -0.02 5.63
N HIS A 40 3.17 -0.55 4.69
CA HIS A 40 3.06 -1.96 4.29
C HIS A 40 3.54 -2.94 5.38
N GLU A 41 4.56 -2.57 6.16
CA GLU A 41 5.10 -3.42 7.24
C GLU A 41 4.05 -3.85 8.28
N ILE A 42 2.99 -3.07 8.46
CA ILE A 42 1.87 -3.43 9.34
C ILE A 42 1.29 -4.80 8.93
N TYR A 43 1.18 -5.07 7.63
CA TYR A 43 0.67 -6.33 7.11
C TYR A 43 1.61 -7.50 7.42
N MET A 44 2.93 -7.27 7.43
CA MET A 44 3.89 -8.30 7.84
C MET A 44 3.75 -8.63 9.33
N HIS A 45 3.41 -7.64 10.16
CA HIS A 45 3.09 -7.89 11.57
C HIS A 45 1.75 -8.62 11.73
N ILE A 46 0.72 -8.27 10.94
CA ILE A 46 -0.57 -8.98 10.94
C ILE A 46 -0.38 -10.45 10.53
N ALA A 47 0.47 -10.74 9.55
CA ALA A 47 0.74 -12.11 9.09
C ALA A 47 1.25 -13.04 10.20
N ARG A 48 1.83 -12.48 11.26
CA ARG A 48 2.36 -13.20 12.42
C ARG A 48 1.31 -13.46 13.51
N ILE A 49 0.07 -13.01 13.32
CA ILE A 49 -1.02 -13.28 14.26
C ILE A 49 -1.58 -14.67 13.98
N GLY A 50 -1.56 -15.53 14.99
CA GLY A 50 -1.99 -16.91 14.89
C GLY A 50 -0.99 -17.86 15.53
N ASP A 51 -1.19 -19.14 15.33
CA ASP A 51 -0.27 -20.22 15.70
C ASP A 51 -0.09 -21.20 14.52
N TRP A 52 0.60 -22.30 14.74
CA TRP A 52 0.93 -23.30 13.71
C TRP A 52 -0.30 -23.99 13.10
N GLU A 53 -1.41 -24.01 13.82
CA GLU A 53 -2.67 -24.64 13.39
C GLU A 53 -3.69 -23.59 12.92
N HIS A 54 -3.60 -22.36 13.44
CA HIS A 54 -4.57 -21.30 13.20
C HIS A 54 -3.90 -20.04 12.64
N TYR A 55 -3.91 -19.90 11.31
CA TYR A 55 -3.28 -18.79 10.57
C TYR A 55 -4.17 -17.53 10.50
N ILE A 56 -4.69 -17.06 11.63
CA ILE A 56 -5.72 -16.01 11.73
C ILE A 56 -5.36 -14.75 10.94
N GLY A 57 -4.14 -14.24 11.11
CA GLY A 57 -3.67 -13.04 10.42
C GLY A 57 -3.51 -13.24 8.92
N VAL A 58 -3.04 -14.41 8.51
CA VAL A 58 -2.93 -14.78 7.09
C VAL A 58 -4.32 -14.89 6.46
N ASP A 59 -5.31 -15.46 7.15
CA ASP A 59 -6.67 -15.54 6.63
C ASP A 59 -7.28 -14.17 6.37
N TRP A 60 -7.03 -13.21 7.25
CA TRP A 60 -7.41 -11.81 6.98
C TRP A 60 -6.63 -11.23 5.79
N LEU A 61 -5.32 -11.47 5.71
CA LEU A 61 -4.48 -10.99 4.61
C LEU A 61 -4.83 -11.61 3.26
N ARG A 62 -5.36 -12.83 3.20
CA ARG A 62 -5.85 -13.44 1.96
C ARG A 62 -6.91 -12.55 1.31
N TRP A 63 -7.88 -12.07 2.09
CA TRP A 63 -8.89 -11.12 1.61
C TRP A 63 -8.28 -9.76 1.23
N TRP A 64 -7.30 -9.27 2.01
CA TRP A 64 -6.60 -8.03 1.69
C TRP A 64 -5.86 -8.10 0.35
N TYR A 65 -5.07 -9.14 0.13
CA TYR A 65 -4.35 -9.38 -1.13
C TYR A 65 -5.31 -9.61 -2.30
N GLN A 66 -6.43 -10.31 -2.07
CA GLN A 66 -7.48 -10.46 -3.09
C GLN A 66 -7.97 -9.09 -3.59
N ARG A 67 -8.20 -8.11 -2.70
CA ARG A 67 -8.62 -6.76 -3.11
C ARG A 67 -7.56 -6.05 -3.95
N ASN A 68 -6.29 -6.17 -3.57
CA ASN A 68 -5.18 -5.57 -4.33
C ASN A 68 -5.02 -6.22 -5.72
N LEU A 69 -5.20 -7.54 -5.82
CA LEU A 69 -5.19 -8.26 -7.10
C LEU A 69 -6.38 -7.85 -7.99
N ILE A 70 -7.56 -7.62 -7.41
CA ILE A 70 -8.72 -7.13 -8.16
C ILE A 70 -8.44 -5.72 -8.72
N ILE A 71 -7.81 -4.84 -7.95
CA ILE A 71 -7.41 -3.50 -8.43
C ILE A 71 -6.46 -3.64 -9.62
N TYR A 72 -5.39 -4.43 -9.47
CA TYR A 72 -4.44 -4.72 -10.56
C TYR A 72 -5.15 -5.28 -11.80
N ALA A 73 -6.00 -6.30 -11.65
CA ALA A 73 -6.72 -6.93 -12.76
C ALA A 73 -7.72 -5.99 -13.44
N ASN A 74 -8.20 -4.96 -12.75
CA ASN A 74 -9.04 -3.92 -13.35
C ASN A 74 -8.17 -2.91 -14.11
N LEU A 75 -7.01 -2.52 -13.58
CA LEU A 75 -6.06 -1.65 -14.28
C LEU A 75 -5.63 -2.26 -15.61
N THR A 76 -5.34 -3.56 -15.66
CA THR A 76 -4.97 -4.26 -16.91
C THR A 76 -6.06 -4.25 -17.97
N LYS A 77 -7.33 -4.06 -17.58
CA LYS A 77 -8.47 -4.01 -18.52
C LYS A 77 -8.73 -2.60 -19.06
N LEU A 78 -8.16 -1.57 -18.42
CA LEU A 78 -8.32 -0.18 -18.85
C LEU A 78 -7.36 0.21 -19.98
N ILE A 79 -6.30 -0.58 -20.20
CA ILE A 79 -5.32 -0.31 -21.26
C ILE A 79 -5.83 -0.90 -22.56
N GLU A 80 -6.04 -0.04 -23.56
CA GLU A 80 -6.42 -0.42 -24.92
C GLU A 80 -5.21 -0.33 -25.87
N SER A 81 -4.20 0.48 -25.54
CA SER A 81 -2.96 0.58 -26.32
C SER A 81 -1.72 0.91 -25.46
N ASN A 82 -0.52 0.75 -26.03
CA ASN A 82 0.76 1.02 -25.38
C ASN A 82 1.13 2.52 -25.29
N GLU A 83 0.29 3.42 -25.79
CA GLU A 83 0.52 4.87 -25.76
C GLU A 83 -0.26 5.56 -24.62
N GLU A 84 -1.09 4.81 -23.88
CA GLU A 84 -1.95 5.35 -22.84
C GLU A 84 -1.25 5.43 -21.48
N ARG A 85 -1.69 6.39 -20.66
CA ARG A 85 -1.21 6.58 -19.28
C ARG A 85 -2.39 6.56 -18.34
N ILE A 86 -2.24 5.84 -17.23
CA ILE A 86 -3.22 5.80 -16.15
C ILE A 86 -2.66 6.56 -14.96
N PHE A 87 -3.40 7.57 -14.49
CA PHE A 87 -3.13 8.21 -13.20
C PHE A 87 -3.96 7.52 -12.12
N LEU A 88 -3.29 6.87 -11.16
CA LEU A 88 -3.94 6.13 -10.08
C LEU A 88 -3.96 6.94 -8.78
N VAL A 89 -5.16 7.32 -8.34
CA VAL A 89 -5.38 7.82 -6.98
C VAL A 89 -6.01 6.71 -6.16
N ILE A 90 -5.32 6.27 -5.09
CA ILE A 90 -5.75 5.15 -4.28
C ILE A 90 -5.45 5.40 -2.79
N GLY A 91 -6.16 4.72 -1.91
CA GLY A 91 -5.82 4.71 -0.48
C GLY A 91 -4.40 4.16 -0.26
N ALA A 92 -3.58 4.89 0.51
CA ALA A 92 -2.14 4.62 0.67
C ALA A 92 -1.81 3.18 1.12
N ALA A 93 -2.67 2.60 1.95
CA ALA A 93 -2.61 1.21 2.37
C ALA A 93 -2.49 0.18 1.22
N HIS A 94 -3.00 0.51 0.03
CA HIS A 94 -2.93 -0.34 -1.16
C HIS A 94 -1.70 -0.09 -2.03
N LEU A 95 -1.03 1.05 -1.87
CA LEU A 95 -0.05 1.57 -2.82
C LEU A 95 1.12 0.61 -3.03
N HIS A 96 1.76 0.16 -1.95
CA HIS A 96 2.90 -0.75 -2.01
C HIS A 96 2.59 -2.03 -2.80
N THR A 97 1.51 -2.72 -2.44
CA THR A 97 1.18 -4.04 -3.00
C THR A 97 0.72 -3.93 -4.45
N VAL A 98 -0.03 -2.88 -4.81
CA VAL A 98 -0.42 -2.65 -6.21
C VAL A 98 0.80 -2.26 -7.05
N GLN A 99 1.70 -1.40 -6.56
CA GLN A 99 2.95 -1.08 -7.25
C GLN A 99 3.79 -2.33 -7.50
N GLN A 100 3.92 -3.22 -6.50
CA GLN A 100 4.61 -4.49 -6.65
C GLN A 100 4.02 -5.31 -7.81
N PHE A 101 2.70 -5.53 -7.83
CA PHE A 101 2.05 -6.29 -8.90
C PHE A 101 2.25 -5.66 -10.28
N LEU A 102 2.15 -4.34 -10.38
CA LEU A 102 2.37 -3.63 -11.64
C LEU A 102 3.82 -3.80 -12.13
N ARG A 103 4.81 -3.62 -11.26
CA ARG A 103 6.24 -3.77 -11.61
C ARG A 103 6.59 -5.21 -11.97
N GLU A 104 6.03 -6.20 -11.27
CA GLU A 104 6.28 -7.63 -11.52
C GLU A 104 5.55 -8.15 -12.76
N SER A 105 4.49 -7.48 -13.21
CA SER A 105 3.69 -7.94 -14.36
C SER A 105 4.41 -7.89 -15.70
N GLY A 106 5.40 -7.01 -15.85
CA GLY A 106 6.01 -6.69 -17.15
C GLY A 106 5.08 -5.99 -18.14
N LEU A 107 3.88 -5.57 -17.72
CA LEU A 107 2.88 -4.90 -18.58
C LEU A 107 2.88 -3.38 -18.44
N PHE A 108 3.43 -2.86 -17.34
CA PHE A 108 3.38 -1.43 -17.01
C PHE A 108 4.77 -0.87 -16.75
N GLU A 109 4.99 0.35 -17.22
CA GLU A 109 6.03 1.23 -16.71
C GLU A 109 5.44 2.04 -15.54
N VAL A 110 5.99 1.85 -14.33
CA VAL A 110 5.45 2.44 -13.10
C VAL A 110 6.29 3.65 -12.69
N GLU A 111 5.70 4.83 -12.84
CA GLU A 111 6.25 6.11 -12.43
C GLU A 111 5.72 6.54 -11.05
N GLU A 112 6.60 7.06 -10.20
CA GLU A 112 6.22 7.53 -8.86
C GLU A 112 5.68 8.96 -8.91
N ALA A 113 4.48 9.18 -8.35
CA ALA A 113 3.86 10.50 -8.30
C ALA A 113 4.69 11.51 -7.49
N HIS A 114 5.52 11.05 -6.53
CA HIS A 114 6.37 11.89 -5.69
C HIS A 114 7.29 12.83 -6.51
N SER A 115 7.77 12.39 -7.67
CA SER A 115 8.63 13.19 -8.56
C SER A 115 7.94 14.42 -9.14
N TYR A 116 6.61 14.49 -9.05
CA TYR A 116 5.77 15.54 -9.63
C TYR A 116 5.09 16.42 -8.57
N LEU A 117 5.35 16.19 -7.28
CA LEU A 117 4.71 16.87 -6.15
C LEU A 117 5.66 17.88 -5.48
#